data_AF-L0GZG4-F1
#
_entry.id   AF-L0GZG4-F1
#
_cell.length_a   1.000
_cell.length_b   1.000
_cell.length_c   1.000
_cell.angle_alpha   90.00
_cell.angle_beta   90.00
_cell.angle_gamma   90.00
#
_symmetry.space_group_name_H-M   'P 1'
#
loop_
_entity.id
_entity.type
_entity.pdbx_description
1 polymer ?
#
loop_
_entity_poly.entity_id
_entity_poly.type
_entity_poly.pdbx_seq_one_letter_code
_entity_poly.pdbx_strand_id
1 'polypeptide(L)'
;MSTQIEPSLVGLALLASAALLAACATTGNHVASWGEITLAPGDTGSCSSCPCAVYFEMPPGDGDYLVTLNQIADRRYPAGRKAMLGGFFESRSIRVPEADVPPAYVYIPNVR
;
A
#
# COMPACT_ATOMS: atom_id res chain seq x y z
N MET A 1 32.82 -36.93 23.87
CA MET A 1 32.97 -36.39 22.50
C MET A 1 32.00 -35.22 22.41
N SER A 2 32.48 -34.01 22.74
CA SER A 2 31.65 -32.81 22.81
C SER A 2 32.24 -31.78 21.88
N THR A 3 31.61 -31.59 20.73
CA THR A 3 32.00 -30.61 19.72
C THR A 3 31.36 -29.28 20.09
N GLN A 4 32.14 -28.35 20.65
CA GLN A 4 31.71 -26.97 20.83
C GLN A 4 31.88 -26.24 19.50
N ILE A 5 30.76 -25.75 18.96
CA ILE A 5 30.73 -24.89 17.77
C ILE A 5 30.76 -23.46 18.30
N GLU A 6 31.92 -22.80 18.18
CA GLU A 6 32.05 -21.37 18.51
C GLU A 6 31.46 -20.55 17.33
N PRO A 7 30.37 -19.80 17.52
CA PRO A 7 29.82 -18.96 16.47
C PRO A 7 30.75 -17.76 16.26
N SER A 8 31.41 -17.72 15.11
CA SER A 8 32.30 -16.62 14.73
C SER A 8 31.47 -15.34 14.56
N LEU A 9 31.96 -14.22 15.12
CA LEU A 9 31.36 -12.87 15.03
C LEU A 9 31.00 -12.45 13.58
N VAL A 10 31.70 -13.01 12.59
CA VAL A 10 31.45 -12.80 11.15
C VAL A 10 30.09 -13.35 10.70
N GLY A 11 29.63 -14.46 11.29
CA GLY A 11 28.34 -15.06 10.96
C GLY A 11 27.15 -14.21 11.37
N LEU A 12 27.23 -13.52 12.52
CA LEU A 12 26.17 -12.62 13.00
C LEU A 12 26.01 -11.38 12.11
N ALA A 13 27.11 -10.84 11.59
CA ALA A 13 27.11 -9.63 10.76
C ALA A 13 26.51 -9.86 9.36
N LEU A 14 26.71 -11.04 8.75
CA LEU A 14 26.07 -11.38 7.47
C LEU A 14 24.56 -11.58 7.60
N LEU A 15 24.09 -12.19 8.69
CA LEU A 15 22.65 -12.40 8.94
C LEU A 15 21.90 -11.08 9.17
N ALA A 16 22.51 -10.10 9.84
CA ALA A 16 21.93 -8.77 10.03
C ALA A 16 21.80 -7.97 8.72
N SER A 17 22.74 -8.16 7.78
CA SER A 17 22.77 -7.44 6.50
C SER A 17 21.69 -7.93 5.53
N ALA A 18 21.36 -9.22 5.55
CA ALA A 18 20.31 -9.80 4.71
C ALA A 18 18.89 -9.39 5.15
N ALA A 19 18.67 -9.15 6.44
CA ALA A 19 17.37 -8.74 6.98
C ALA A 19 16.95 -7.32 6.53
N LEU A 20 17.91 -6.42 6.30
CA LEU A 20 17.66 -5.04 5.83
C LEU A 20 17.17 -4.99 4.38
N LEU A 21 17.60 -5.93 3.52
CA LEU A 21 17.22 -5.97 2.11
C LEU A 21 15.83 -6.60 1.88
N ALA A 22 15.37 -7.45 2.81
CA ALA A 22 14.05 -8.08 2.70
C ALA A 22 12.89 -7.11 3.02
N ALA A 23 13.16 -5.99 3.72
CA ALA A 23 12.13 -5.02 4.09
C ALA A 23 11.68 -4.09 2.94
N CYS A 24 12.47 -3.99 1.85
CA CYS A 24 12.18 -3.08 0.75
C CYS A 24 11.33 -3.69 -0.37
N ALA A 25 11.00 -4.99 -0.29
CA ALA A 25 10.09 -5.64 -1.22
C ALA A 25 8.65 -5.53 -0.73
N THR A 26 8.08 -4.30 -0.68
CA THR A 26 6.62 -4.16 -0.55
C THR A 26 5.98 -4.74 -1.80
N THR A 27 5.50 -5.97 -1.68
CA THR A 27 4.61 -6.58 -2.67
C THR A 27 3.20 -6.27 -2.20
N GLY A 28 2.50 -5.40 -2.94
CA GLY A 28 1.10 -5.11 -2.65
C GLY A 28 0.21 -6.33 -2.88
N ASN A 29 -0.97 -6.34 -2.26
CA ASN A 29 -1.93 -7.43 -2.37
C ASN A 29 -2.85 -7.22 -3.57
N HIS A 30 -3.41 -8.32 -4.06
CA HIS A 30 -4.56 -8.28 -4.95
C HIS A 30 -5.85 -8.38 -4.14
N VAL A 31 -6.71 -7.35 -4.25
CA VAL A 31 -7.95 -7.25 -3.47
C VAL A 31 -9.14 -7.23 -4.43
N ALA A 32 -10.19 -8.01 -4.16
CA ALA A 32 -11.40 -8.02 -4.97
C ALA A 32 -12.64 -7.79 -4.09
N SER A 33 -13.58 -6.97 -4.56
CA SER A 33 -14.81 -6.69 -3.82
C SER A 33 -15.98 -6.27 -4.71
N TRP A 34 -17.18 -6.24 -4.14
CA TRP A 34 -18.43 -5.83 -4.79
C TRP A 34 -19.01 -4.63 -4.04
N GLY A 35 -19.15 -3.47 -4.69
CA GLY A 35 -19.72 -2.24 -4.09
C GLY A 35 -18.71 -1.33 -3.40
N GLU A 36 -17.85 -1.90 -2.55
CA GLU A 36 -16.91 -1.15 -1.72
C GLU A 36 -15.56 -1.88 -1.64
N ILE A 37 -14.45 -1.15 -1.76
CA ILE A 37 -13.10 -1.70 -1.66
C ILE A 37 -12.22 -0.84 -0.77
N THR A 38 -11.36 -1.49 0.02
CA THR A 38 -10.31 -0.84 0.80
C THR A 38 -8.95 -1.29 0.29
N LEU A 39 -8.04 -0.35 0.09
CA LEU A 39 -6.69 -0.60 -0.42
C LEU A 39 -5.64 -0.01 0.52
N ALA A 40 -4.53 -0.70 0.68
CA ALA A 40 -3.32 -0.18 1.31
C ALA A 40 -2.31 0.27 0.24
N PRO A 41 -1.23 1.00 0.61
CA PRO A 41 -0.19 1.35 -0.34
C PRO A 41 0.40 0.11 -1.03
N GLY A 42 0.56 0.18 -2.35
CA GLY A 42 1.01 -0.91 -3.20
C GLY A 42 -0.08 -1.87 -3.68
N ASP A 43 -1.25 -1.91 -3.05
CA ASP A 43 -2.32 -2.85 -3.43
C ASP A 43 -2.84 -2.59 -4.84
N THR A 44 -3.29 -3.67 -5.48
CA THR A 44 -4.05 -3.63 -6.73
C THR A 44 -5.41 -4.27 -6.53
N GLY A 45 -6.45 -3.44 -6.56
CA GLY A 45 -7.83 -3.80 -6.36
C GLY A 45 -8.64 -3.97 -7.64
N SER A 46 -9.64 -4.85 -7.61
CA SER A 46 -10.68 -4.96 -8.64
C SER A 46 -12.06 -4.90 -7.99
N CYS A 47 -12.87 -3.92 -8.38
CA CYS A 47 -14.25 -3.82 -7.95
C CYS A 47 -15.18 -4.35 -9.02
N SER A 48 -16.25 -5.07 -8.66
CA SER A 48 -17.18 -5.65 -9.64
C SER A 48 -18.43 -4.79 -9.90
N SER A 49 -18.57 -3.66 -9.20
CA SER A 49 -19.71 -2.73 -9.34
C SER A 49 -19.26 -1.35 -9.83
N CYS A 50 -20.21 -0.59 -10.38
CA CYS A 50 -20.01 0.78 -10.80
C CYS A 50 -21.25 1.63 -10.43
N PRO A 51 -21.12 2.68 -9.58
CA PRO A 51 -19.89 3.14 -8.96
C PRO A 51 -19.37 2.18 -7.88
N CYS A 52 -18.09 2.31 -7.56
CA CYS A 52 -17.46 1.62 -6.43
C CYS A 52 -17.01 2.62 -5.37
N ALA A 53 -17.37 2.37 -4.11
CA ALA A 53 -16.86 3.13 -2.98
C ALA A 53 -15.41 2.71 -2.67
N VAL A 54 -14.49 3.66 -2.69
CA VAL A 54 -13.06 3.38 -2.53
C VAL A 54 -12.55 4.02 -1.25
N TYR A 55 -11.99 3.17 -0.39
CA TYR A 55 -11.30 3.54 0.82
C TYR A 55 -9.81 3.23 0.68
N PHE A 56 -9.00 3.95 1.44
CA PHE A 56 -7.56 3.80 1.43
C PHE A 56 -7.00 3.85 2.85
N GLU A 57 -6.14 2.89 3.19
CA GLU A 57 -5.38 2.89 4.45
C GLU A 57 -4.21 3.86 4.30
N MET A 58 -4.29 5.02 4.95
CA MET A 58 -3.24 6.03 4.87
C MET A 58 -1.96 5.52 5.54
N PRO A 59 -0.77 5.77 4.95
CA PRO A 59 0.50 5.38 5.56
C PRO A 59 0.67 6.03 6.94
N PRO A 60 1.43 5.39 7.85
CA PRO A 60 1.73 5.98 9.16
C PRO A 60 2.56 7.26 9.00
N GLY A 61 2.39 8.20 9.92
CA GLY A 61 3.07 9.49 9.91
C GLY A 61 2.36 10.48 10.83
N ASP A 62 2.81 11.73 10.78
CA ASP A 62 2.23 12.84 11.53
C ASP A 62 1.45 13.78 10.60
N GLY A 63 0.31 14.30 11.09
CA GLY A 63 -0.51 15.25 10.35
C GLY A 63 -1.31 14.63 9.20
N ASP A 64 -1.43 15.38 8.11
CA ASP A 64 -2.23 14.99 6.94
C ASP A 64 -1.35 14.84 5.70
N TYR A 65 -1.59 13.77 4.93
CA TYR A 65 -0.96 13.54 3.64
C TYR A 65 -1.84 13.96 2.48
N LEU A 66 -1.22 14.55 1.46
CA LEU A 66 -1.85 14.75 0.16
C LEU A 66 -2.03 13.40 -0.56
N VAL A 67 -3.28 13.08 -0.88
CA VAL A 67 -3.62 11.95 -1.75
C VAL A 67 -4.00 12.49 -3.13
N THR A 68 -3.42 11.89 -4.17
CA THR A 68 -3.78 12.18 -5.55
C THR A 68 -4.46 10.98 -6.20
N LEU A 69 -5.51 11.26 -6.98
CA LEU A 69 -6.28 10.30 -7.76
C LEU A 69 -6.06 10.58 -9.25
N ASN A 70 -5.42 9.65 -9.96
CA ASN A 70 -5.00 9.83 -11.36
C ASN A 70 -4.20 11.12 -11.61
N GLN A 71 -3.50 11.64 -10.59
CA GLN A 71 -2.74 12.90 -10.65
C GLN A 71 -3.58 14.17 -10.91
N ILE A 72 -4.92 14.08 -10.87
CA ILE A 72 -5.81 15.20 -11.23
C ILE A 72 -6.63 15.68 -10.03
N ALA A 73 -7.14 14.76 -9.21
CA ALA A 73 -7.91 15.12 -8.02
C ALA A 73 -7.06 14.93 -6.77
N ASP A 74 -7.03 15.95 -5.92
CA ASP A 74 -6.21 16.02 -4.73
C ASP A 74 -7.03 16.34 -3.47
N ARG A 75 -6.76 15.61 -2.38
CA ARG A 75 -7.30 15.93 -1.05
C ARG A 75 -6.34 15.45 0.03
N ARG A 76 -6.28 16.19 1.13
CA ARG A 76 -5.53 15.80 2.33
C ARG A 76 -6.35 14.89 3.25
N TYR A 77 -5.70 13.87 3.80
CA TYR A 77 -6.27 12.92 4.75
C TYR A 77 -5.30 12.66 5.90
N PRO A 78 -5.81 12.40 7.12
CA PRO A 78 -4.96 12.15 8.28
C PRO A 78 -4.13 10.87 8.11
N ALA A 79 -2.86 10.95 8.47
CA ALA A 79 -1.93 9.84 8.44
C ALA A 79 -2.38 8.68 9.37
N GLY A 80 -2.07 7.44 8.99
CA GLY A 80 -2.38 6.23 9.78
C GLY A 80 -3.86 5.93 9.96
N ARG A 81 -4.75 6.51 9.14
CA ARG A 81 -6.21 6.33 9.22
C ARG A 81 -6.78 5.79 7.92
N LYS A 82 -7.85 5.00 8.02
CA LYS A 82 -8.68 4.67 6.86
C LYS A 82 -9.42 5.91 6.36
N ALA A 83 -9.25 6.24 5.08
CA ALA A 83 -9.85 7.38 4.42
C ALA A 83 -10.89 6.94 3.37
N MET A 84 -12.06 7.59 3.34
CA MET A 84 -13.02 7.46 2.24
C MET A 84 -12.63 8.41 1.11
N LEU A 85 -12.14 7.87 0.00
CA LEU A 85 -11.68 8.67 -1.15
C LEU A 85 -12.85 9.10 -2.05
N GLY A 86 -13.91 8.29 -2.10
CA GLY A 86 -15.14 8.60 -2.81
C GLY A 86 -15.73 7.40 -3.56
N GLY A 87 -16.85 7.66 -4.26
CA GLY A 87 -17.46 6.72 -5.20
C GLY A 87 -17.00 7.01 -6.63
N PHE A 88 -16.42 6.02 -7.31
CA PHE A 88 -15.86 6.21 -8.65
C PHE A 88 -16.53 5.31 -9.69
N PHE A 89 -16.68 5.83 -10.90
CA PHE A 89 -17.24 5.13 -12.06
C PHE A 89 -16.16 4.59 -13.01
N GLU A 90 -14.90 4.89 -12.71
CA GLU A 90 -13.75 4.62 -13.57
C GLU A 90 -12.56 4.27 -12.69
N SER A 91 -11.65 3.46 -13.22
CA SER A 91 -10.43 3.07 -12.53
C SER A 91 -9.62 4.27 -12.02
N ARG A 92 -8.94 4.07 -10.88
CA ARG A 92 -8.11 5.10 -10.23
C ARG A 92 -6.75 4.54 -9.87
N SER A 93 -5.74 5.37 -10.04
CA SER A 93 -4.44 5.25 -9.37
C SER A 93 -4.45 6.19 -8.16
N ILE A 94 -4.00 5.68 -7.03
CA ILE A 94 -3.96 6.36 -5.76
C ILE A 94 -2.49 6.55 -5.40
N ARG A 95 -2.06 7.78 -5.17
CA ARG A 95 -0.69 8.08 -4.75
C ARG A 95 -0.67 8.99 -3.55
N VAL A 96 0.33 8.80 -2.70
CA VAL A 96 0.64 9.64 -1.56
C VAL A 96 2.07 10.17 -1.73
N PRO A 97 2.27 11.28 -2.48
CA PRO A 97 3.61 11.72 -2.89
C PRO A 97 4.55 12.06 -1.72
N GLU A 98 3.97 12.44 -0.59
CA GLU A 98 4.68 12.89 0.61
C GLU A 98 5.17 11.73 1.50
N ALA A 99 4.76 10.48 1.25
CA ALA A 99 4.95 9.36 2.18
C ALA A 99 5.91 8.25 1.69
N ASP A 100 6.57 8.41 0.54
CA ASP A 100 7.47 7.42 -0.08
C ASP A 100 6.90 5.98 -0.08
N VAL A 101 5.60 5.85 -0.33
CA VAL A 101 4.91 4.56 -0.42
C VAL A 101 4.53 4.24 -1.87
N PRO A 102 4.48 2.95 -2.26
CA PRO A 102 4.11 2.58 -3.61
C PRO A 102 2.66 2.98 -3.91
N PRO A 103 2.36 3.30 -5.19
CA PRO A 103 1.00 3.62 -5.62
C PRO A 103 0.08 2.40 -5.47
N ALA A 104 -1.18 2.65 -5.16
CA ALA A 104 -2.23 1.65 -5.25
C ALA A 104 -3.11 1.87 -6.48
N TYR A 105 -3.76 0.82 -6.94
CA TYR A 105 -4.60 0.84 -8.14
C TYR A 105 -5.96 0.20 -7.84
N VAL A 106 -7.02 0.75 -8.41
CA VAL A 106 -8.34 0.13 -8.40
C VAL A 106 -8.88 0.07 -9.83
N TYR A 107 -9.23 -1.13 -10.27
CA TYR A 107 -9.95 -1.37 -11.51
C TYR A 107 -11.45 -1.37 -11.23
N ILE A 108 -12.19 -0.52 -11.94
CA ILE A 108 -13.65 -0.41 -11.83
C ILE A 108 -14.22 -0.65 -13.23
N PRO A 109 -15.18 -1.58 -13.40
CA PRO A 109 -15.76 -1.88 -14.69
C PRO A 109 -16.43 -0.63 -15.24
N ASN A 110 -16.08 -0.32 -16.48
CA ASN A 110 -16.73 0.75 -17.21
C ASN A 110 -18.09 0.24 -17.71
N VAL A 111 -19.17 0.94 -17.36
CA VAL A 111 -20.54 0.63 -17.79
C VAL A 111 -21.09 1.66 -18.80
N ARG A 112 -20.21 2.46 -19.43
CA ARG A 112 -20.62 3.34 -20.54
C ARG A 112 -21.14 2.57 -21.74
#